data_AF-J9EGG0-F1
#
_entry.id   AF-J9EGG0-F1
#
_cell.length_a   1.000
_cell.length_b   1.000
_cell.length_c   1.000
_cell.angle_alpha   90.00
_cell.angle_beta   90.00
_cell.angle_gamma   90.00
#
_symmetry.space_group_name_H-M   'P 1'
#
loop_
_entity.id
_entity.type
_entity.pdbx_description
1 polymer ?
#
loop_
_entity_poly.entity_id
_entity_poly.type
_entity_poly.pdbx_seq_one_letter_code
_entity_poly.pdbx_strand_id
1 'polypeptide(L)' 'MALANRGRNQKLPPEVNRILYVKNLPYKITSEEMYDIFGKFGAVRQIRVGNTAETRGTAFVVYEDIF' A
#
# COMPACT_ATOMS: atom_id res chain seq x y z
N MET A 1 -8.68 -9.21 -29.86
CA MET A 1 -9.32 -9.70 -28.62
C MET A 1 -9.21 -8.60 -27.58
N ALA A 2 -10.19 -7.70 -27.52
CA ALA A 2 -10.23 -6.64 -26.53
C ALA A 2 -10.87 -7.20 -25.26
N LEU A 3 -10.09 -7.37 -24.19
CA LEU A 3 -10.64 -7.63 -22.87
C LEU A 3 -11.35 -6.36 -22.42
N ALA A 4 -12.67 -6.43 -22.40
CA ALA A 4 -13.56 -5.40 -21.93
C ALA A 4 -13.13 -4.98 -20.52
N ASN A 5 -12.63 -3.75 -20.41
CA ASN A 5 -12.57 -3.02 -19.16
C ASN A 5 -14.01 -2.79 -18.69
N ARG A 6 -14.60 -3.82 -18.06
CA ARG A 6 -15.90 -3.72 -17.39
C ARG A 6 -15.71 -2.75 -16.25
N GLY A 7 -16.05 -1.49 -16.51
CA GLY A 7 -16.18 -0.48 -15.47
C GLY A 7 -17.11 -1.01 -14.39
N ARG A 8 -16.52 -1.50 -13.30
CA ARG A 8 -17.21 -1.61 -12.03
C ARG A 8 -17.37 -0.19 -11.54
N ASN A 9 -18.44 0.45 -11.96
CA ASN A 9 -18.87 1.77 -11.52
C ASN A 9 -19.42 1.69 -10.07
N GLN A 10 -18.72 0.95 -9.21
CA GLN A 10 -18.92 1.00 -7.78
C GLN A 10 -18.07 2.18 -7.32
N LYS A 11 -18.73 3.32 -7.06
CA LYS A 11 -18.07 4.41 -6.36
C LYS A 11 -17.61 3.85 -5.02
N LEU A 12 -16.31 3.64 -4.89
CA LEU A 12 -15.72 3.31 -3.60
C LEU A 12 -16.02 4.45 -2.64
N PRO A 13 -16.21 4.15 -1.34
CA PRO A 13 -16.31 5.19 -0.32
C PRO A 13 -15.16 6.19 -0.45
N PRO A 14 -15.39 7.47 -0.17
CA PRO A 14 -14.38 8.52 -0.33
C PRO A 14 -13.12 8.28 0.52
N GLU A 15 -13.20 7.48 1.59
CA GLU A 15 -12.04 7.08 2.39
C GLU A 15 -11.13 6.02 1.74
N VAL A 16 -11.56 5.34 0.68
CA VAL A 16 -10.77 4.26 0.07
C VAL A 16 -9.67 4.85 -0.80
N ASN A 17 -8.42 4.49 -0.50
CA ASN A 17 -7.25 4.93 -1.23
C ASN A 17 -6.29 3.75 -1.45
N ARG A 18 -5.53 3.79 -2.55
CA ARG A 18 -4.43 2.84 -2.83
C ARG A 18 -3.23 3.03 -1.91
N ILE A 19 -3.18 4.17 -1.22
CA ILE A 19 -2.10 4.55 -0.32
C ILE A 19 -2.55 4.30 1.11
N LEU A 20 -1.89 3.35 1.77
CA LEU A 20 -2.07 3.09 3.18
C LEU A 20 -1.01 3.83 3.99
N TYR A 21 -1.45 4.48 5.06
CA TYR A 21 -0.56 5.02 6.08
C TYR A 21 -0.48 4.06 7.26
N VAL A 22 0.72 3.56 7.53
CA VAL A 22 0.98 2.53 8.53
C VAL A 22 1.78 3.15 9.67
N LYS A 23 1.36 2.92 10.92
CA LYS A 23 2.03 3.40 12.13
C LYS A 23 2.42 2.23 13.02
N ASN A 24 3.27 2.52 14.02
CA ASN A 24 3.70 1.54 15.03
C ASN A 24 4.50 0.37 14.43
N LEU A 25 5.29 0.64 13.39
CA LEU A 25 6.19 -0.35 12.81
C LEU A 25 7.45 -0.53 13.67
N PRO A 26 7.99 -1.76 13.76
CA PRO A 26 9.29 -1.99 14.36
C PRO A 26 10.37 -1.12 13.73
N TYR A 27 11.23 -0.53 14.56
CA TYR A 27 12.29 0.38 14.11
C TYR A 27 13.39 -0.28 13.26
N LYS A 28 13.39 -1.61 13.20
CA LYS A 28 14.33 -2.44 12.44
C LYS A 28 13.66 -3.21 11.30
N ILE A 29 12.40 -2.89 10.97
CA ILE A 29 11.69 -3.59 9.90
C ILE A 29 12.40 -3.40 8.57
N THR A 30 12.53 -4.48 7.80
CA THR A 30 13.16 -4.43 6.48
C THR A 30 12.13 -4.20 5.38
N SER A 31 12.60 -3.74 4.22
CA SER A 31 11.74 -3.60 3.04
C SER A 31 11.17 -4.96 2.61
N GLU A 32 11.96 -6.02 2.67
CA GLU A 32 11.55 -7.39 2.31
C GLU A 32 10.38 -7.86 3.16
N GLU A 33 10.46 -7.71 4.49
CA GLU A 33 9.35 -8.05 5.39
C GLU A 33 8.07 -7.27 5.07
N MET A 34 8.21 -6.00 4.70
CA MET A 34 7.06 -5.18 4.30
C MET A 34 6.45 -5.69 2.98
N TYR A 35 7.27 -6.05 1.99
CA TYR A 35 6.77 -6.63 0.74
C TYR A 35 6.12 -8.01 0.98
N ASP A 36 6.66 -8.84 1.87
CA ASP A 36 6.08 -10.13 2.23
C ASP A 36 4.73 -10.02 2.94
N ILE A 37 4.55 -8.99 3.77
CA ILE A 37 3.29 -8.75 4.48
C ILE A 37 2.24 -8.15 3.54
N PHE A 38 2.57 -7.03 2.89
CA PHE A 38 1.60 -6.27 2.08
C PHE A 38 1.38 -6.90 0.70
N GLY A 39 2.37 -7.59 0.14
CA GLY A 39 2.26 -8.29 -1.14
C GLY A 39 1.21 -9.41 -1.15
N LYS A 40 0.85 -9.95 0.02
CA LYS A 40 -0.24 -10.95 0.15
C LYS A 40 -1.62 -10.40 -0.20
N PHE A 41 -1.80 -9.08 -0.15
CA PHE A 41 -3.08 -8.42 -0.39
C PHE A 41 -3.18 -7.81 -1.78
N GLY A 42 -2.09 -7.81 -2.56
CA GLY A 42 -2.08 -7.29 -3.92
C GLY A 42 -0.70 -6.84 -4.37
N ALA A 43 -0.59 -6.47 -5.66
CA ALA A 43 0.64 -5.94 -6.21
C ALA A 43 0.99 -4.59 -5.57
N VAL A 44 2.09 -4.55 -4.83
CA VAL A 44 2.60 -3.33 -4.20
C VAL A 44 3.46 -2.57 -5.22
N ARG A 45 3.03 -1.34 -5.54
CA ARG A 45 3.75 -0.41 -6.40
C ARG A 45 5.01 0.12 -5.72
N GLN A 46 4.87 0.57 -4.48
CA GLN A 46 5.94 1.22 -3.76
C GLN A 46 5.71 1.17 -2.25
N ILE A 47 6.78 0.98 -1.47
CA ILE A 47 6.78 1.19 -0.01
C ILE A 47 7.76 2.31 0.32
N ARG A 48 7.32 3.26 1.16
CA ARG A 48 8.15 4.37 1.67
C ARG A 48 8.17 4.30 3.18
N VAL A 49 9.30 3.86 3.75
CA VAL A 49 9.50 3.79 5.20
C VAL A 49 10.06 5.12 5.69
N GLY A 50 9.51 5.64 6.79
CA GLY A 50 10.04 6.83 7.45
C GLY A 50 11.43 6.57 8.03
N ASN A 51 12.39 7.40 7.66
CA ASN A 51 13.81 7.24 8.02
C ASN A 51 14.34 8.34 8.94
N THR A 52 13.53 9.34 9.27
CA THR A 52 13.89 10.43 10.21
C THR A 52 13.43 10.10 11.62
N ALA A 53 13.96 10.78 12.65
CA ALA A 53 13.52 10.57 14.03
C ALA A 53 12.00 10.78 14.23
N GLU A 54 11.42 11.70 13.47
CA GLU A 54 9.98 12.03 13.53
C GLU A 54 9.09 11.02 12.79
N THR A 55 9.63 10.37 11.76
CA THR A 55 8.85 9.49 10.87
C THR A 55 9.17 8.00 11.06
N ARG A 56 10.20 7.67 11.83
CA ARG A 56 10.58 6.29 12.12
C ARG A 56 9.42 5.55 12.79
N GLY A 57 9.17 4.32 12.34
CA GLY A 57 8.02 3.54 12.78
C GLY A 57 6.72 3.87 12.03
N THR A 58 6.80 4.67 10.96
CA THR A 58 5.71 4.90 10.01
C THR A 58 6.10 4.53 8.59
N ALA A 59 5.12 4.19 7.76
CA ALA A 59 5.33 3.93 6.34
C ALA A 59 4.12 4.30 5.50
N PHE A 60 4.36 4.59 4.22
CA PHE A 60 3.33 4.63 3.19
C PHE A 60 3.48 3.42 2.28
N VAL A 61 2.41 2.64 2.14
CA VAL A 61 2.34 1.50 1.22
C VAL A 61 1.41 1.87 0.07
N VAL A 62 1.87 1.75 -1.16
CA VAL A 62 1.13 2.10 -2.37
C VAL A 62 0.85 0.83 -3.16
N TYR A 63 -0.42 0.49 -3.35
CA TYR A 63 -0.83 -0.61 -4.23
C TYR A 63 -0.99 -0.12 -5.68
N GLU A 64 -0.82 -1.05 -6.63
CA GLU A 64 -1.09 -0.78 -8.06
C GLU A 64 -2.59 -0.56 -8.30
N ASP A 65 -3.44 -1.41 -7.72
CA ASP A 65 -4.89 -1.41 -7.87
C ASP A 65 -5.61 -1.09 -6.54
N ILE A 66 -6.85 -0.63 -6.64
CA ILE A 66 -7.75 -0.29 -5.51
C ILE A 66 -8.90 -1.30 -5.38
N PHE A 67 -9.07 -2.21 -6.36
CA PHE A 67 -10.18 -3.15 -6.49
C PHE A 67 -9.77 -4.61 -6.31
#